data_AF-A0A8T0FLR9-F1
#
_entry.id   AF-A0A8T0FLR9-F1
#
_cell.length_a   1.000
_cell.length_b   1.000
_cell.length_c   1.000
_cell.angle_alpha   90.00
_cell.angle_beta   90.00
_cell.angle_gamma   90.00
#
_symmetry.space_group_name_H-M   'P 1'
#
loop_
_entity.id
_entity.type
_entity.pdbx_description
1 polymer ?
#
loop_
_entity_poly.entity_id
_entity_poly.type
_entity_poly.pdbx_seq_one_letter_code
_entity_poly.pdbx_strand_id
1 'polypeptide(L)'
;MKLSDSGTSKFLSLYREHECLWNADSDSYKNKNLKRKALETMTEAISSEIGLQDRTPELVKAKIKSLRGTYNIESRKIRASKRSEIGAAEVYVPNIRWFHIMDEFMNVVKEKRNTTNNLVSKLTSFIYTISKVILKN
;
A
#
# COMPACT_ATOMS: atom_id res chain seq x y z
N MET A 1 17.29 9.30 2.78
CA MET A 1 17.69 8.16 3.64
C MET A 1 17.85 6.89 2.81
N LYS A 2 19.09 6.43 2.62
CA LYS A 2 19.39 5.15 1.96
C LYS A 2 19.53 4.07 3.04
N LEU A 3 18.82 2.96 2.87
CA LEU A 3 18.92 1.78 3.74
C LEU A 3 19.53 0.65 2.93
N SER A 4 20.26 -0.25 3.58
CA SER A 4 20.59 -1.55 2.99
C SER A 4 19.31 -2.37 2.78
N ASP A 5 19.39 -3.46 2.03
CA ASP A 5 18.21 -4.30 1.79
C ASP A 5 17.74 -5.02 3.07
N SER A 6 18.68 -5.43 3.93
CA SER A 6 18.36 -5.92 5.28
C SER A 6 17.69 -4.83 6.12
N GLY A 7 18.25 -3.61 6.13
CA GLY A 7 17.65 -2.48 6.86
C GLY A 7 16.27 -2.09 6.34
N THR A 8 16.02 -2.22 5.03
CA THR A 8 14.70 -1.95 4.43
C THR A 8 13.68 -3.02 4.81
N SER A 9 14.09 -4.28 4.89
CA SER A 9 13.22 -5.40 5.28
C SER A 9 12.76 -5.26 6.74
N LYS A 10 13.69 -4.92 7.65
CA LYS A 10 13.36 -4.65 9.05
C LYS A 10 12.47 -3.41 9.21
N PHE A 11 12.76 -2.33 8.46
CA PHE A 11 11.91 -1.15 8.42
C PHE A 11 10.46 -1.49 8.04
N LEU A 12 10.27 -2.32 7.02
CA LEU A 12 8.94 -2.73 6.56
C LEU A 12 8.23 -3.64 7.56
N SER A 13 8.97 -4.47 8.31
CA SER A 13 8.41 -5.30 9.37
C SER A 13 7.81 -4.44 10.49
N LEU A 14 8.54 -3.44 10.97
CA LEU A 14 8.02 -2.46 11.94
C LEU A 14 6.84 -1.66 11.35
N TYR A 15 6.95 -1.24 10.10
CA TYR A 15 5.87 -0.51 9.43
C TYR A 15 4.56 -1.31 9.36
N ARG A 16 4.65 -2.62 9.10
CA ARG A 16 3.51 -3.54 9.03
C ARG A 16 2.75 -3.59 10.36
N GLU A 17 3.44 -3.60 11.50
CA GLU A 17 2.83 -3.65 12.83
C GLU A 17 2.00 -2.40 13.17
N HIS A 18 2.30 -1.27 12.55
CA HIS A 18 1.61 -0.01 12.80
C HIS A 18 0.49 0.25 11.78
N GLU A 19 -0.62 -0.49 11.89
CA GLU A 19 -1.78 -0.35 11.00
C GLU A 19 -2.28 1.08 10.83
N CYS A 20 -2.22 1.89 11.90
CA CYS A 20 -2.62 3.30 11.85
C CYS A 20 -1.86 4.12 10.79
N LEU A 21 -0.70 3.66 10.31
CA LEU A 21 0.09 4.32 9.29
C LEU A 21 -0.23 3.88 7.84
N TRP A 22 -0.92 2.76 7.64
CA TRP A 22 -1.08 2.17 6.30
C TRP A 22 -2.46 1.58 6.01
N ASN A 23 -3.12 1.00 7.01
CA ASN A 23 -4.40 0.32 6.86
C ASN A 23 -5.56 1.33 6.94
N ALA A 24 -5.99 1.88 5.80
CA ALA A 24 -7.10 2.84 5.83
C ALA A 24 -8.46 2.26 6.21
N ASP A 25 -8.57 0.94 6.36
CA ASP A 25 -9.79 0.26 6.80
C ASP A 25 -9.77 0.06 8.33
N SER A 26 -8.65 0.32 9.01
CA SER A 26 -8.53 0.31 10.46
C SER A 26 -9.05 1.61 11.07
N ASP A 27 -9.81 1.52 12.17
CA ASP A 27 -10.29 2.69 12.92
C ASP A 27 -9.15 3.59 13.39
N SER A 28 -8.00 2.98 13.69
CA SER A 28 -6.80 3.67 14.12
C SER A 28 -6.21 4.61 13.04
N TYR A 29 -6.54 4.41 11.76
CA TYR A 29 -6.00 5.19 10.67
C TYR A 29 -6.42 6.66 10.69
N LYS A 30 -7.57 7.01 11.27
CA LYS A 30 -7.98 8.42 11.38
C LYS A 30 -7.36 9.11 12.60
N ASN A 31 -6.79 8.34 13.53
CA ASN A 31 -6.26 8.86 14.78
C ASN A 31 -4.86 9.46 14.60
N LYS A 32 -4.78 10.80 14.65
CA LYS A 32 -3.52 11.55 14.51
C LYS A 32 -2.52 11.25 15.64
N ASN A 33 -2.99 11.01 16.86
CA ASN A 33 -2.14 10.72 18.01
C ASN A 33 -1.49 9.34 17.88
N LEU A 34 -2.25 8.33 17.45
CA LEU A 34 -1.69 7.00 17.19
C LEU A 34 -0.66 7.03 16.07
N LYS A 35 -0.91 7.77 14.99
CA LYS A 35 0.07 7.96 13.91
C LYS A 35 1.37 8.60 14.39
N ARG A 36 1.27 9.65 15.21
CA ARG A 36 2.44 10.32 15.79
C ARG A 36 3.23 9.36 16.66
N LYS A 37 2.56 8.67 17.59
CA LYS A 37 3.19 7.69 18.49
C LYS A 37 3.86 6.55 17.71
N ALA A 38 3.20 6.03 16.67
CA ALA A 38 3.78 4.99 15.82
C ALA A 38 5.04 5.47 15.08
N LEU A 39 5.05 6.70 14.57
CA LEU A 39 6.26 7.26 13.94
C LEU A 39 7.39 7.46 14.96
N GLU A 40 7.09 7.91 16.18
CA GLU A 40 8.05 8.03 17.28
C GLU A 40 8.64 6.65 17.62
N THR A 41 7.80 5.64 17.87
CA THR A 41 8.23 4.25 18.14
C THR A 41 9.09 3.66 17.02
N MET A 42 8.69 3.82 15.76
CA MET A 42 9.50 3.38 14.63
C MET A 42 10.85 4.09 14.59
N THR A 43 10.88 5.39 14.90
CA THR A 43 12.12 6.19 14.91
C THR A 43 13.10 5.66 15.94
N GLU A 44 12.64 5.41 17.17
CA GLU A 44 13.44 4.85 18.25
C GLU A 44 14.00 3.47 17.91
N ALA A 45 13.15 2.54 17.45
CA ALA A 45 13.56 1.18 17.08
C ALA A 45 14.63 1.18 15.98
N ILE A 46 14.43 2.03 14.96
CA ILE A 46 15.35 2.18 13.85
C ILE A 46 16.70 2.76 14.30
N SER A 47 16.69 3.76 15.19
CA SER A 47 17.92 4.37 15.70
C SER A 47 18.72 3.40 16.57
N SER A 48 18.04 2.57 17.37
CA SER A 48 18.68 1.56 18.23
C SER A 48 19.26 0.39 17.43
N GLU A 49 18.52 -0.17 16.47
CA GLU A 49 18.91 -1.41 15.79
C GLU A 49 19.77 -1.20 14.53
N ILE A 50 19.58 -0.08 13.81
CA ILE A 50 20.24 0.14 12.51
C ILE A 50 21.52 0.97 12.69
N GLY A 51 21.88 1.36 13.91
CA GLY A 51 23.10 2.12 14.21
C GLY A 51 23.14 3.49 13.53
N LEU A 52 21.99 4.03 13.16
CA LEU A 52 21.87 5.30 12.45
C LEU A 52 21.36 6.34 13.45
N GLN A 53 22.31 7.06 14.04
CA GLN A 53 22.04 8.22 14.89
C GLN A 53 21.32 9.31 14.08
N ASP A 54 20.54 10.14 14.77
CA ASP A 54 19.85 11.32 14.23
C ASP A 54 18.71 11.06 13.23
N ARG A 55 17.82 10.10 13.54
CA ARG A 55 16.56 10.00 12.81
C ARG A 55 15.45 10.73 13.52
N THR A 56 14.74 11.54 12.75
CA THR A 56 13.53 12.22 13.18
C THR A 56 12.30 11.50 12.61
N PRO A 57 11.12 11.64 13.24
CA PRO A 57 9.86 11.13 12.69
C PRO A 57 9.60 11.57 11.23
N GLU A 58 10.08 12.73 10.82
CA GLU A 58 9.98 13.26 9.45
C GLU A 58 10.78 12.41 8.46
N LEU A 59 11.97 11.93 8.83
CA LEU A 59 12.78 11.05 7.99
C LEU A 59 12.14 9.68 7.84
N VAL A 60 11.56 9.12 8.92
CA VAL A 60 10.79 7.87 8.86
C VAL A 60 9.59 8.04 7.93
N LYS A 61 8.84 9.14 8.08
CA LYS A 61 7.71 9.48 7.20
C LYS A 61 8.14 9.63 5.74
N ALA A 62 9.27 10.29 5.47
CA ALA A 62 9.82 10.44 4.13
C ALA A 62 10.22 9.07 3.54
N LYS A 63 10.79 8.17 4.35
CA LYS A 63 11.10 6.80 3.91
C LYS A 63 9.83 6.00 3.58
N ILE A 64 8.80 6.06 4.41
CA ILE A 64 7.49 5.44 4.13
C ILE A 64 6.96 5.95 2.79
N LYS A 65 6.98 7.27 2.57
CA LYS A 65 6.51 7.88 1.30
C LYS A 65 7.29 7.35 0.10
N SER A 66 8.61 7.28 0.20
CA SER A 66 9.48 6.76 -0.86
C SER A 66 9.19 5.29 -1.17
N LEU A 67 9.12 4.41 -0.15
CA LEU A 67 8.83 2.98 -0.32
C LEU A 67 7.46 2.75 -0.96
N ARG A 68 6.42 3.47 -0.50
CA ARG A 68 5.08 3.42 -1.12
C ARG A 68 5.09 3.86 -2.57
N GLY A 69 5.89 4.88 -2.90
CA GLY A 69 6.06 5.34 -4.28
C GLY A 69 6.57 4.22 -5.18
N THR A 70 7.68 3.60 -4.80
CA THR A 70 8.28 2.48 -5.53
C THR A 70 7.32 1.28 -5.59
N TYR A 71 6.73 0.86 -4.47
CA TYR A 71 5.77 -0.24 -4.44
C TYR A 71 4.58 -0.01 -5.38
N ASN A 72 4.04 1.21 -5.43
CA ASN A 72 2.93 1.54 -6.33
C ASN A 72 3.34 1.51 -7.80
N ILE A 73 4.55 1.91 -8.14
CA ILE A 73 5.08 1.79 -9.51
C ILE A 73 5.17 0.32 -9.90
N GLU A 74 5.79 -0.51 -9.07
CA GLU A 74 5.91 -1.95 -9.31
C GLU A 74 4.56 -2.66 -9.39
N SER A 75 3.63 -2.35 -8.48
CA SER A 75 2.26 -2.86 -8.52
C SER A 75 1.56 -2.52 -9.85
N ARG A 76 1.79 -1.33 -10.41
CA ARG A 76 1.20 -0.94 -11.71
C ARG A 76 1.79 -1.74 -12.85
N LYS A 77 3.10 -2.00 -12.86
CA LYS A 77 3.74 -2.84 -13.88
C LYS A 77 3.18 -4.27 -13.88
N ILE A 78 3.02 -4.88 -12.69
CA ILE A 78 2.39 -6.19 -12.53
C ILE A 78 0.97 -6.17 -13.13
N ARG A 79 0.14 -5.20 -12.72
CA ARG A 79 -1.24 -5.08 -13.21
C ARG A 79 -1.33 -4.83 -14.71
N ALA A 80 -0.41 -4.05 -15.27
CA ALA A 80 -0.34 -3.80 -16.70
C ALA A 80 0.03 -5.09 -17.46
N SER A 81 1.02 -5.85 -16.99
CA SER A 81 1.40 -7.12 -17.63
C SER A 81 0.24 -8.13 -17.66
N LYS A 82 -0.51 -8.27 -16.57
CA LYS A 82 -1.71 -9.13 -16.49
C LYS A 82 -2.84 -8.70 -17.42
N ARG A 83 -2.97 -7.40 -17.72
CA ARG A 83 -4.02 -6.89 -18.63
C ARG A 83 -3.67 -7.16 -20.09
N SER A 84 -2.39 -7.20 -20.41
CA SER A 84 -1.89 -7.44 -21.76
C SER A 84 -1.82 -8.93 -22.14
N GLU A 85 -2.25 -9.85 -21.25
CA GLU A 85 -2.35 -11.31 -21.47
C GLU A 85 -3.47 -11.71 -22.47
N ILE A 86 -3.70 -10.93 -23.51
CA ILE A 86 -4.27 -11.43 -24.77
C ILE A 86 -3.07 -11.80 -25.65
N GLY A 87 -2.39 -12.90 -25.31
CA GLY A 87 -1.28 -13.46 -26.07
C GLY A 87 0.06 -13.54 -25.31
N ALA A 88 0.34 -14.70 -24.72
CA ALA A 88 1.66 -15.30 -24.45
C ALA A 88 2.80 -14.48 -23.78
N ALA A 89 2.60 -13.23 -23.35
CA ALA A 89 3.64 -12.46 -22.67
C ALA A 89 3.71 -12.84 -21.18
N GLU A 90 4.90 -13.19 -20.69
CA GLU A 90 5.13 -13.51 -19.27
C GLU A 90 4.73 -12.35 -18.34
N VAL A 91 4.11 -12.68 -17.20
CA VAL A 91 3.74 -11.72 -16.17
C VAL A 91 5.00 -11.07 -15.59
N TYR A 92 4.99 -9.74 -15.48
CA TYR A 92 6.09 -8.99 -14.91
C TYR A 92 6.35 -9.36 -13.44
N VAL A 93 7.60 -9.71 -13.12
CA VAL A 93 8.07 -10.00 -11.76
C VAL A 93 9.00 -8.88 -11.27
N PRO A 94 8.68 -8.19 -10.15
CA PRO A 94 9.57 -7.17 -9.60
C PRO A 94 10.90 -7.76 -9.09
N ASN A 95 12.03 -7.18 -9.49
CA ASN A 95 13.37 -7.53 -8.97
C ASN A 95 13.74 -6.79 -7.67
N ILE A 96 12.75 -6.39 -6.88
CA ILE A 96 12.97 -5.63 -5.64
C ILE A 96 12.86 -6.58 -4.45
N ARG A 97 13.99 -6.84 -3.78
CA ARG A 97 14.07 -7.82 -2.69
C ARG A 97 13.02 -7.65 -1.61
N TRP A 98 12.75 -6.41 -1.19
CA TRP A 98 11.78 -6.12 -0.12
C TRP A 98 10.32 -6.06 -0.60
N PHE A 99 10.04 -6.19 -1.90
CA PHE A 99 8.69 -6.00 -2.46
C PHE A 99 7.67 -6.93 -1.83
N HIS A 100 7.99 -8.23 -1.71
CA HIS A 100 7.10 -9.24 -1.16
C HIS A 100 6.64 -8.89 0.26
N ILE A 101 7.56 -8.41 1.12
CA ILE A 101 7.26 -7.99 2.49
C ILE A 101 6.20 -6.88 2.51
N MET A 102 6.33 -5.90 1.62
CA MET A 102 5.36 -4.81 1.53
C MET A 102 4.03 -5.26 0.94
N ASP A 103 4.07 -6.20 -0.01
CA ASP A 103 2.89 -6.71 -0.69
C ASP A 103 1.97 -7.52 0.25
N GLU A 104 2.55 -8.28 1.18
CA GLU A 104 1.82 -9.10 2.17
C GLU A 104 0.70 -8.36 2.92
N PHE A 105 0.89 -7.06 3.18
CA PHE A 105 -0.10 -6.26 3.92
C PHE A 105 -0.73 -5.16 3.08
N MET A 106 -0.01 -4.57 2.12
CA MET A 106 -0.56 -3.49 1.29
C MET A 106 -1.53 -3.99 0.22
N ASN A 107 -1.34 -5.21 -0.29
CA ASN A 107 -2.21 -5.74 -1.34
C ASN A 107 -3.59 -6.10 -0.79
N VAL A 108 -3.66 -6.62 0.45
CA VAL A 108 -4.91 -6.98 1.13
C VAL A 108 -5.90 -5.81 1.16
N VAL A 109 -5.41 -4.61 1.47
CA VAL A 109 -6.23 -3.39 1.52
C VAL A 109 -6.61 -2.91 0.11
N LYS A 110 -5.73 -3.09 -0.88
CA LYS A 110 -5.99 -2.70 -2.27
C LYS A 110 -7.03 -3.60 -2.95
N GLU A 111 -6.95 -4.91 -2.74
CA GLU A 111 -7.89 -5.88 -3.34
C GLU A 111 -9.31 -5.71 -2.81
N LYS A 112 -9.46 -5.43 -1.51
CA LYS A 112 -10.76 -5.06 -0.93
C LYS A 112 -11.36 -3.83 -1.62
N ARG A 113 -10.58 -2.77 -1.81
CA ARG A 113 -11.05 -1.54 -2.50
C ARG A 113 -11.41 -1.77 -3.96
N ASN A 114 -10.64 -2.58 -4.67
CA ASN A 114 -10.96 -2.93 -6.07
C ASN A 114 -12.29 -3.67 -6.16
N THR A 115 -12.52 -4.63 -5.26
CA THR A 115 -13.77 -5.42 -5.21
C THR A 115 -14.98 -4.52 -4.93
N THR A 116 -14.90 -3.65 -3.93
CA THR A 116 -15.99 -2.73 -3.59
C THR A 116 -16.31 -1.76 -4.72
N ASN A 117 -15.29 -1.13 -5.33
CA ASN A 117 -15.50 -0.18 -6.43
C ASN A 117 -16.11 -0.85 -7.67
N ASN A 118 -15.71 -2.09 -7.98
CA ASN A 118 -16.23 -2.82 -9.13
C ASN A 118 -17.69 -3.27 -8.93
N LEU A 119 -18.08 -3.66 -7.72
CA LEU A 119 -19.47 -4.05 -7.43
C LEU A 119 -20.40 -2.84 -7.38
N VAL A 120 -19.99 -1.77 -6.70
CA VAL A 120 -20.77 -0.52 -6.62
C VAL A 120 -20.95 0.09 -8.00
N SER A 121 -19.90 0.13 -8.85
CA SER A 121 -20.02 0.65 -10.21
C SER A 121 -20.92 -0.21 -11.12
N LYS A 122 -20.89 -1.54 -10.96
CA LYS A 122 -21.81 -2.44 -11.68
C LYS A 122 -23.25 -2.25 -11.23
N LEU A 123 -23.51 -2.12 -9.92
CA LEU A 123 -24.84 -1.90 -9.37
C LEU A 123 -25.41 -0.54 -9.78
N THR A 124 -24.62 0.54 -9.72
CA THR A 124 -25.08 1.86 -10.14
C THR A 124 -25.36 1.91 -11.63
N SER A 125 -24.52 1.27 -12.47
CA SER A 125 -24.80 1.14 -13.90
C SER A 125 -26.07 0.33 -14.15
N PHE A 126 -26.28 -0.78 -13.43
CA PHE A 126 -27.46 -1.62 -13.58
C PHE A 126 -28.75 -0.88 -13.19
N ILE A 127 -28.76 -0.22 -12.03
CA ILE A 127 -29.88 0.60 -11.58
C ILE A 127 -30.16 1.72 -12.59
N TYR A 128 -29.12 2.41 -13.08
CA TYR A 128 -29.25 3.44 -14.10
C TYR A 128 -29.88 2.90 -15.39
N THR A 129 -29.48 1.70 -15.84
CA THR A 129 -30.08 1.04 -17.00
C THR A 129 -31.55 0.73 -16.78
N ILE A 130 -31.93 0.18 -15.62
CA ILE A 130 -33.33 -0.12 -15.27
C ILE A 130 -34.17 1.16 -15.23
N SER A 131 -33.68 2.21 -14.56
CA SER A 131 -34.37 3.50 -14.50
C SER A 131 -34.61 4.10 -15.90
N LYS A 132 -33.65 3.95 -16.82
CA LYS A 132 -33.80 4.42 -18.21
C LYS A 132 -34.83 3.64 -19.03
N VAL A 133 -35.01 2.35 -18.72
CA VAL A 133 -36.01 1.50 -19.37
C VAL A 133 -37.41 1.82 -18.84
N ILE A 134 -37.54 2.05 -17.54
CA ILE A 134 -38.82 2.39 -16.90
C ILE A 134 -39.31 3.79 -17.31
N LEU A 135 -38.42 4.77 -17.46
CA LEU A 135 -38.76 6.16 -17.84
C LEU A 135 -39.03 6.37 -19.34
N LYS A 136 -38.93 5.32 -20.17
CA LYS A 136 -39.15 5.39 -21.63
C LYS A 136 -40.47 4.77 -22.10
N ASN A 137 -41.32 4.32 -21.18
CA ASN A 137 -42.73 3.95 -21.42
C ASN A 137 -43.63 4.92 -20.66
#